data_AF-A0AA36NFI2-F1
#
_entry.id   AF-A0AA36NFI2-F1
#
_cell.length_a   1.000
_cell.length_b   1.000
_cell.length_c   1.000
_cell.angle_alpha   90.00
_cell.angle_beta   90.00
_cell.angle_gamma   90.00
#
_symmetry.space_group_name_H-M   'P 1'
#
loop_
_entity.id
_entity.type
_entity.pdbx_description
1 polymer ?
#
loop_
_entity_poly.entity_id
_entity_poly.type
_entity_poly.pdbx_seq_one_letter_code
_entity_poly.pdbx_strand_id
1 'polypeptide(L)'
;MLVAVQVLDDQLADFGWGIKKLLEARQHPAAMLLAASFDQLCVTLTKRTPGMLSCYDGKLVPDAQYGFHVDNPYMTNMKTADDGRRLTLIYYISDGPWDVKKDGGALQVCLSDPSTAPSSTAEALTHDRFTVAPEFDTLVAFWSHTMFHAVLPVTGTRPRFALSTWFMGY
;
A
#
# COMPACT_ATOMS: atom_id res chain seq x y z
N MET A 1 -1.09 -5.70 9.03
CA MET A 1 -0.77 -4.34 9.51
C MET A 1 -0.98 -3.38 8.35
N LEU A 2 -1.57 -2.23 8.63
CA LEU A 2 -1.70 -1.09 7.72
C LEU A 2 -1.19 0.16 8.45
N VAL A 3 -0.35 0.94 7.79
CA VAL A 3 0.12 2.25 8.27
C VAL A 3 -0.10 3.24 7.15
N ALA A 4 -0.65 4.41 7.45
CA ALA A 4 -0.72 5.55 6.54
C ALA A 4 -0.25 6.80 7.28
N VAL A 5 0.79 7.48 6.77
CA VAL A 5 1.40 8.65 7.41
C VAL A 5 1.78 9.70 6.40
N GLN A 6 1.66 10.98 6.77
CA GLN A 6 2.23 12.07 5.99
C GLN A 6 3.74 12.16 6.25
N VAL A 7 4.57 12.21 5.20
CA VAL A 7 6.04 12.18 5.28
C VAL A 7 6.59 13.58 5.00
N LEU A 8 6.15 14.53 5.83
CA LEU A 8 6.52 15.95 5.78
C LEU A 8 8.02 16.12 5.48
N ASP A 9 8.33 16.71 4.31
CA ASP A 9 9.52 17.54 3.98
C ASP A 9 10.04 17.42 2.52
N ASP A 10 9.19 17.13 1.52
CA ASP A 10 9.54 17.25 0.09
C ASP A 10 10.79 16.46 -0.39
N GLN A 11 11.31 15.53 0.42
CA GLN A 11 12.55 14.79 0.12
C GLN A 11 12.27 13.52 -0.69
N LEU A 12 11.70 13.70 -1.89
CA LEU A 12 11.43 12.64 -2.86
C LEU A 12 12.69 12.00 -3.47
N ALA A 13 13.86 12.63 -3.32
CA ALA A 13 15.10 12.23 -3.98
C ALA A 13 15.58 10.80 -3.61
N ASP A 14 15.20 10.30 -2.43
CA ASP A 14 15.63 8.99 -1.91
C ASP A 14 14.45 8.05 -1.59
N PHE A 15 13.38 8.09 -2.39
CA PHE A 15 12.22 7.24 -2.21
C PHE A 15 12.61 5.75 -2.07
N GLY A 16 12.53 5.23 -0.84
CA GLY A 16 12.97 3.89 -0.42
C GLY A 16 14.05 3.88 0.67
N TRP A 17 15.12 4.69 0.57
CA TRP A 17 16.17 4.76 1.59
C TRP A 17 15.86 5.77 2.71
N GLY A 18 15.15 6.86 2.40
CA GLY A 18 14.58 7.75 3.41
C GLY A 18 13.60 7.02 4.35
N ILE A 19 12.87 6.04 3.79
CA ILE A 19 12.00 5.16 4.58
C ILE A 19 12.81 4.24 5.46
N LYS A 20 13.95 3.68 5.01
CA LYS A 20 14.84 2.91 5.90
C LYS A 20 15.25 3.74 7.12
N LYS A 21 15.62 5.03 6.95
CA LYS A 21 15.87 5.93 8.09
C LYS A 21 14.64 6.11 8.98
N LEU A 22 13.46 6.24 8.39
CA LEU A 22 12.20 6.34 9.13
C LEU A 22 11.91 5.04 9.93
N LEU A 23 12.14 3.86 9.34
CA LEU A 23 12.00 2.53 9.96
C LEU A 23 13.06 2.28 11.05
N GLU A 24 14.30 2.69 10.82
CA GLU A 24 15.42 2.54 11.75
C GLU A 24 15.38 3.54 12.89
N ALA A 25 14.79 4.72 12.68
CA ALA A 25 14.80 5.80 13.66
C ALA A 25 14.09 5.44 14.97
N ARG A 26 13.20 4.43 15.01
CA ARG A 26 12.45 3.96 16.21
C ARG A 26 11.83 5.09 17.07
N GLN A 27 11.73 6.31 16.56
CA GLN A 27 11.26 7.50 17.25
C GLN A 27 9.92 7.99 16.67
N HIS A 28 9.60 7.61 15.43
CA HIS A 28 8.31 7.91 14.82
C HIS A 28 7.28 6.82 15.16
N PRO A 29 6.07 7.15 15.66
CA PRO A 29 5.09 6.15 16.11
C PRO A 29 4.75 5.08 15.05
N ALA A 30 4.64 5.49 13.79
CA ALA A 30 4.39 4.56 12.68
C ALA A 30 5.56 3.62 12.39
N ALA A 31 6.80 4.08 12.57
CA ALA A 31 7.98 3.24 12.43
C ALA A 31 8.06 2.20 13.55
N MET A 32 7.67 2.57 14.78
CA MET A 32 7.58 1.65 15.91
C MET A 32 6.51 0.58 15.69
N LEU A 33 5.33 0.97 15.18
CA LEU A 33 4.26 0.02 14.86
C LEU A 33 4.70 -0.99 13.78
N LEU A 34 5.38 -0.49 12.75
CA LEU A 34 5.91 -1.30 11.66
C LEU A 34 7.04 -2.23 12.15
N ALA A 35 7.97 -1.73 12.96
CA ALA A 35 9.02 -2.55 13.58
C ALA A 35 8.44 -3.66 14.48
N ALA A 36 7.49 -3.33 15.35
CA ALA A 36 6.82 -4.31 16.19
C ALA A 36 6.10 -5.39 15.37
N SER A 37 5.56 -5.04 14.21
CA SER A 37 4.92 -6.00 13.31
C SER A 37 5.91 -6.96 12.63
N PHE A 38 7.14 -6.52 12.32
CA PHE A 38 8.19 -7.40 11.76
C PHE A 38 8.58 -8.46 12.77
N ASP A 39 8.78 -8.06 14.02
CA ASP A 39 9.12 -8.96 15.12
C ASP A 39 8.00 -9.98 15.39
N GLN A 40 6.74 -9.54 15.36
CA GLN A 40 5.58 -10.42 15.54
C GLN A 40 5.40 -11.45 14.43
N LEU A 41 5.75 -11.09 13.19
CA LEU A 41 5.56 -11.96 12.02
C LEU A 41 6.86 -12.66 11.58
N CYS A 42 7.95 -12.48 12.34
CA CYS A 42 9.27 -13.04 12.03
C CYS A 42 9.77 -12.73 10.62
N VAL A 43 9.39 -11.58 10.04
CA VAL A 43 9.73 -11.22 8.66
C VAL A 43 11.08 -10.52 8.60
N THR A 44 11.99 -11.02 7.77
CA THR A 44 13.27 -10.32 7.47
C THR A 44 13.27 -9.77 6.05
N LEU A 45 13.33 -8.44 5.91
CA LEU A 45 13.42 -7.77 4.61
C LEU A 45 14.87 -7.73 4.11
N THR A 46 15.12 -8.15 2.88
CA THR A 46 16.49 -8.33 2.33
C THR A 46 16.77 -7.50 1.08
N LYS A 47 15.73 -7.18 0.30
CA LYS A 47 15.83 -6.44 -0.96
C LYS A 47 14.54 -5.68 -1.24
N ARG A 48 14.58 -4.76 -2.20
CA ARG A 48 13.38 -4.09 -2.72
C ARG A 48 13.40 -3.99 -4.24
N THR A 49 12.23 -3.81 -4.84
CA THR A 49 12.12 -3.45 -6.26
C THR A 49 12.54 -1.99 -6.49
N PRO A 50 12.88 -1.60 -7.74
CA PRO A 50 12.83 -0.20 -8.15
C PRO A 50 11.44 0.42 -7.86
N GLY A 51 11.39 1.75 -7.81
CA GLY A 51 10.13 2.47 -7.67
C GLY A 51 9.30 2.35 -8.95
N MET A 52 8.04 1.95 -8.82
CA MET A 52 7.06 1.90 -9.91
C MET A 52 6.18 3.15 -9.83
N LEU A 53 6.35 4.08 -10.77
CA LEU A 53 5.45 5.22 -10.92
C LEU A 53 4.16 4.73 -11.60
N SER A 54 3.02 5.06 -11.00
CA SER A 54 1.69 4.76 -11.54
C SER A 54 0.87 6.03 -11.68
N CYS A 55 0.02 6.05 -12.71
CA CYS A 55 -0.92 7.12 -12.99
C CYS A 55 -2.29 6.51 -13.32
N TYR A 56 -3.31 6.88 -12.56
CA TYR A 56 -4.70 6.58 -12.87
C TYR A 56 -5.36 7.90 -13.28
N ASP A 57 -5.62 8.06 -14.58
CA ASP A 57 -6.16 9.28 -15.16
C ASP A 57 -7.60 9.04 -15.63
N GLY A 58 -8.57 9.52 -14.84
CA GLY A 58 -10.00 9.41 -15.15
C GLY A 58 -10.44 10.19 -16.40
N LYS A 59 -9.62 11.13 -16.89
CA LYS A 59 -9.87 11.83 -18.16
C LYS A 59 -9.52 10.95 -19.36
N LEU A 60 -8.49 10.11 -19.25
CA LEU A 60 -8.02 9.23 -20.33
C LEU A 60 -8.68 7.86 -20.29
N VAL A 61 -8.85 7.30 -19.10
CA VAL A 61 -9.48 6.02 -18.85
C VAL A 61 -10.57 6.24 -17.81
N PRO A 62 -11.85 6.37 -18.23
CA PRO A 62 -12.96 6.52 -17.31
C PRO A 62 -12.98 5.40 -16.28
N ASP A 63 -13.19 5.75 -15.01
CA ASP A 63 -13.23 4.82 -13.88
C ASP A 63 -11.96 3.96 -13.74
N ALA A 64 -10.78 4.50 -14.10
CA ALA A 64 -9.50 3.84 -13.91
C ALA A 64 -9.37 3.34 -12.46
N GLN A 65 -9.15 2.02 -12.32
CA GLN A 65 -9.19 1.33 -11.02
C GLN A 65 -8.29 0.10 -11.04
N TYR A 66 -8.10 -0.51 -9.88
CA TYR A 66 -7.51 -1.83 -9.76
C TYR A 66 -8.25 -2.64 -8.70
N GLY A 67 -8.92 -3.71 -9.14
CA GLY A 67 -9.84 -4.49 -8.31
C GLY A 67 -9.16 -5.15 -7.11
N PHE A 68 -9.96 -5.70 -6.20
CA PHE A 68 -9.44 -6.35 -5.00
C PHE A 68 -8.47 -7.49 -5.32
N HIS A 69 -7.27 -7.39 -4.76
CA HIS A 69 -6.20 -8.35 -4.91
C HIS A 69 -5.28 -8.34 -3.69
N VAL A 70 -4.40 -9.33 -3.63
CA VAL A 70 -3.24 -9.38 -2.74
C VAL A 70 -2.02 -9.28 -3.63
N ASP A 71 -1.02 -8.50 -3.24
CA ASP A 71 0.16 -8.31 -4.06
C ASP A 71 0.90 -9.63 -4.30
N ASN A 72 1.14 -10.41 -3.24
CA ASN A 72 1.75 -11.73 -3.27
C ASN A 72 0.75 -12.80 -2.80
N PRO A 73 0.01 -13.45 -3.72
CA PRO A 73 -1.15 -14.25 -3.35
C PRO A 73 -0.84 -15.69 -2.95
N TYR A 74 0.40 -16.02 -2.57
CA TYR A 74 0.80 -17.40 -2.30
C TYR A 74 0.06 -18.07 -1.13
N MET A 75 -0.45 -17.28 -0.17
CA MET A 75 -1.26 -17.77 0.96
C MET A 75 -2.76 -17.86 0.66
N THR A 76 -3.19 -17.50 -0.56
CA THR A 76 -4.60 -17.54 -0.97
C THR A 76 -4.93 -18.84 -1.70
N ASN A 77 -6.21 -19.08 -2.01
CA ASN A 77 -6.63 -20.22 -2.83
C ASN A 77 -6.19 -20.13 -4.30
N MET A 78 -5.48 -19.07 -4.71
CA MET A 78 -5.00 -18.91 -6.08
C MET A 78 -3.81 -19.83 -6.41
N LYS A 79 -3.23 -20.53 -5.41
CA LYS A 79 -2.14 -21.52 -5.57
C LYS A 79 -0.94 -21.00 -6.37
N THR A 80 -0.65 -19.72 -6.23
CA THR A 80 0.51 -19.08 -6.85
C THR A 80 1.79 -19.39 -6.08
N ALA A 81 2.92 -19.45 -6.79
CA ALA A 81 4.22 -19.54 -6.14
C ALA A 81 4.50 -18.24 -5.37
N ASP A 82 5.18 -18.37 -4.22
CA ASP A 82 5.64 -17.22 -3.45
C ASP A 82 6.69 -16.43 -4.24
N ASP A 83 6.36 -15.18 -4.57
CA ASP A 83 7.28 -14.26 -5.28
C ASP A 83 8.22 -13.48 -4.34
N GLY A 84 8.11 -13.73 -3.03
CA GLY A 84 8.96 -13.18 -1.98
C GLY A 84 8.60 -11.76 -1.56
N ARG A 85 7.63 -11.08 -2.19
CA ARG A 85 7.17 -9.76 -1.70
C ARG A 85 6.50 -9.94 -0.34
N ARG A 86 6.92 -9.11 0.62
CA ARG A 86 6.40 -9.13 1.99
C ARG A 86 5.76 -7.83 2.37
N LEU A 87 6.39 -6.69 2.08
CA LEU A 87 5.88 -5.36 2.41
C LEU A 87 5.68 -4.52 1.15
N THR A 88 4.50 -3.95 1.01
CA THR A 88 4.16 -2.98 -0.03
C THR A 88 4.22 -1.59 0.55
N LEU A 89 4.92 -0.68 -0.13
CA LEU A 89 4.87 0.75 0.15
C LEU A 89 4.26 1.48 -1.04
N ILE A 90 3.34 2.40 -0.77
CA ILE A 90 2.71 3.28 -1.76
C ILE A 90 2.84 4.71 -1.25
N TYR A 91 3.38 5.61 -2.07
CA TYR A 91 3.49 7.02 -1.73
C TYR A 91 2.75 7.88 -2.73
N TYR A 92 1.83 8.68 -2.23
CA TYR A 92 0.97 9.53 -3.03
C TYR A 92 1.61 10.89 -3.29
N ILE A 93 1.67 11.25 -4.57
CA ILE A 93 2.29 12.49 -5.06
C ILE A 93 1.29 13.34 -5.84
N SER A 94 0.03 13.27 -5.43
CA SER A 94 -1.07 14.04 -6.01
C SER A 94 -0.85 15.55 -5.88
N ASP A 95 -1.26 16.33 -6.86
CA ASP A 95 -1.16 17.79 -6.81
C ASP A 95 -2.25 18.39 -5.91
N GLY A 96 -1.87 18.80 -4.70
CA GLY A 96 -2.74 19.44 -3.71
C GLY A 96 -3.72 18.49 -2.99
N PRO A 97 -4.69 19.04 -2.23
CA PRO A 97 -5.68 18.25 -1.49
C PRO A 97 -6.48 17.32 -2.41
N TRP A 98 -6.78 16.10 -1.95
CA TRP A 98 -7.57 15.11 -2.70
C TRP A 98 -8.96 14.92 -2.10
N ASP A 99 -10.01 15.19 -2.88
CA ASP A 99 -11.39 14.96 -2.46
C ASP A 99 -11.88 13.62 -3.01
N VAL A 100 -11.83 12.58 -2.18
CA VAL A 100 -12.27 11.23 -2.58
C VAL A 100 -13.74 11.18 -3.04
N LYS A 101 -14.61 12.08 -2.56
CA LYS A 101 -16.03 12.08 -2.97
C LYS A 101 -16.19 12.58 -4.40
N LYS A 102 -15.30 13.47 -4.85
CA LYS A 102 -15.31 14.06 -6.18
C LYS A 102 -14.40 13.29 -7.15
N ASP A 103 -13.17 13.05 -6.72
CA ASP A 103 -12.08 12.56 -7.56
C ASP A 103 -11.94 11.03 -7.51
N GLY A 104 -12.54 10.36 -6.52
CA GLY A 104 -12.46 8.91 -6.36
C GLY A 104 -11.04 8.46 -6.01
N GLY A 105 -10.60 7.31 -6.54
CA GLY A 105 -9.19 6.89 -6.53
C GLY A 105 -8.64 6.40 -5.18
N ALA A 106 -9.48 6.27 -4.16
CA ALA A 106 -9.02 5.85 -2.84
C ALA A 106 -8.50 4.41 -2.83
N LEU A 107 -7.52 4.15 -1.97
CA LEU A 107 -7.11 2.79 -1.64
C LEU A 107 -8.08 2.24 -0.60
N GLN A 108 -8.74 1.13 -0.89
CA GLN A 108 -9.58 0.42 0.05
C GLN A 108 -8.88 -0.88 0.48
N VAL A 109 -8.78 -1.10 1.78
CA VAL A 109 -8.05 -2.20 2.39
C VAL A 109 -8.99 -3.00 3.28
N CYS A 110 -8.99 -4.34 3.16
CA CYS A 110 -9.73 -5.23 4.05
C CYS A 110 -8.88 -5.56 5.30
N LEU A 111 -9.36 -5.19 6.48
CA LEU A 111 -8.69 -5.37 7.77
C LEU A 111 -8.81 -6.80 8.29
N SER A 112 -8.22 -7.73 7.55
CA SER A 112 -8.09 -9.14 7.92
C SER A 112 -6.92 -9.40 8.88
N ASP A 113 -6.81 -10.64 9.36
CA ASP A 113 -5.70 -11.06 10.22
C ASP A 113 -4.34 -10.82 9.51
N PRO A 114 -3.41 -10.07 10.12
CA PRO A 114 -2.13 -9.76 9.48
C PRO A 114 -1.24 -10.99 9.25
N SER A 115 -1.47 -12.09 9.96
CA SER A 115 -0.70 -13.36 9.89
C SER A 115 -1.27 -14.36 8.89
N THR A 116 -2.55 -14.23 8.51
CA THR A 116 -3.24 -15.20 7.67
C THR A 116 -4.02 -14.47 6.59
N ALA A 117 -3.71 -14.74 5.32
CA ALA A 117 -4.44 -14.17 4.21
C ALA A 117 -5.86 -14.77 4.14
N PRO A 118 -6.90 -13.95 3.89
CA PRO A 118 -8.19 -14.48 3.42
C PRO A 118 -7.98 -15.38 2.20
N SER A 119 -8.74 -16.46 2.10
CA SER A 119 -8.56 -17.45 1.04
C SER A 119 -9.03 -16.94 -0.34
N SER A 120 -9.92 -15.96 -0.35
CA SER A 120 -10.50 -15.35 -1.56
C SER A 120 -10.94 -13.90 -1.34
N THR A 121 -11.21 -13.17 -2.43
CA THR A 121 -11.80 -11.83 -2.38
C THR A 121 -13.16 -11.84 -1.67
N ALA A 122 -13.98 -12.87 -1.85
CA ALA A 122 -15.30 -12.94 -1.22
C ALA A 122 -15.20 -13.00 0.31
N GLU A 123 -14.25 -13.79 0.81
CA GLU A 123 -13.94 -13.85 2.25
C GLU A 123 -13.37 -12.52 2.74
N ALA A 124 -12.40 -11.94 2.01
CA ALA A 124 -11.80 -10.66 2.36
C ALA A 124 -12.84 -9.54 2.53
N LEU A 125 -13.88 -9.53 1.69
CA LEU A 125 -14.96 -8.53 1.73
C LEU A 125 -15.93 -8.69 2.93
N THR A 126 -15.80 -9.76 3.72
CA THR A 126 -16.55 -9.92 4.98
C THR A 126 -15.89 -9.19 6.15
N HIS A 127 -14.61 -8.80 6.03
CA HIS A 127 -13.89 -8.04 7.04
C HIS A 127 -14.19 -6.54 6.95
N ASP A 128 -13.92 -5.83 8.05
CA ASP A 128 -13.97 -4.37 8.08
C ASP A 128 -13.05 -3.76 7.02
N ARG A 129 -13.44 -2.61 6.48
CA ARG A 129 -12.70 -1.93 5.42
C ARG A 129 -12.17 -0.59 5.91
N PHE A 130 -10.92 -0.31 5.58
CA PHE A 130 -10.30 0.99 5.79
C PHE A 130 -10.06 1.67 4.44
N THR A 131 -10.40 2.96 4.36
CA THR A 131 -10.25 3.75 3.13
C THR A 131 -9.14 4.78 3.36
N VAL A 132 -8.14 4.78 2.49
CA VAL A 132 -7.05 5.77 2.48
C VAL A 132 -7.23 6.68 1.26
N ALA A 133 -7.39 7.97 1.52
CA ALA A 133 -7.37 8.98 0.47
C ALA A 133 -5.95 9.13 -0.10
N PRO A 134 -5.77 9.27 -1.43
CA PRO A 134 -4.46 9.45 -2.04
C PRO A 134 -3.98 10.90 -1.93
N GLU A 135 -3.97 11.41 -0.70
CA GLU A 135 -3.53 12.75 -0.37
C GLU A 135 -2.04 12.93 -0.65
N PHE A 136 -1.65 14.13 -1.05
CA PHE A 136 -0.24 14.48 -1.23
C PHE A 136 0.58 14.11 0.00
N ASP A 137 1.80 13.64 -0.23
CA ASP A 137 2.79 13.33 0.80
C ASP A 137 2.34 12.20 1.77
N THR A 138 1.42 11.34 1.34
CA THR A 138 0.96 10.22 2.17
C THR A 138 1.67 8.93 1.77
N LEU A 139 2.39 8.32 2.72
CA LEU A 139 2.99 7.00 2.62
C LEU A 139 2.08 5.96 3.28
N VAL A 140 1.74 4.92 2.53
CA VAL A 140 1.00 3.75 3.00
C VAL A 140 1.92 2.53 3.00
N ALA A 141 1.88 1.74 4.07
CA ALA A 141 2.60 0.48 4.20
C ALA A 141 1.65 -0.64 4.63
N PHE A 142 1.70 -1.78 3.95
CA PHE A 142 0.94 -2.98 4.34
C PHE A 142 1.61 -4.27 3.88
N TRP A 143 1.18 -5.40 4.45
CA TRP A 143 1.70 -6.72 4.09
C TRP A 143 1.23 -7.15 2.71
N SER A 144 2.18 -7.38 1.81
CA SER A 144 1.93 -7.80 0.44
C SER A 144 1.23 -9.14 0.33
N HIS A 145 1.35 -10.01 1.33
CA HIS A 145 0.94 -11.42 1.24
C HIS A 145 -0.33 -11.78 2.02
N THR A 146 -0.81 -10.88 2.88
CA THR A 146 -2.04 -11.08 3.67
C THR A 146 -3.09 -10.00 3.44
N MET A 147 -2.71 -8.84 2.89
CA MET A 147 -3.61 -7.70 2.82
C MET A 147 -4.32 -7.58 1.46
N PHE A 148 -5.62 -7.90 1.45
CA PHE A 148 -6.48 -7.60 0.31
C PHE A 148 -6.73 -6.09 0.21
N HIS A 149 -6.56 -5.55 -0.98
CA HIS A 149 -6.76 -4.15 -1.24
C HIS A 149 -7.16 -3.88 -2.69
N ALA A 150 -7.75 -2.71 -2.93
CA ALA A 150 -8.16 -2.24 -4.24
C ALA A 150 -7.88 -0.74 -4.37
N VAL A 151 -7.62 -0.29 -5.60
CA VAL A 151 -7.73 1.12 -5.97
C VAL A 151 -9.13 1.33 -6.51
N LEU A 152 -9.96 2.07 -5.78
CA LEU A 152 -11.32 2.42 -6.21
C LEU A 152 -11.28 3.32 -7.45
N PRO A 153 -12.36 3.35 -8.26
CA PRO A 153 -12.45 4.18 -9.47
C PRO A 153 -12.01 5.63 -9.27
N VAL A 154 -11.13 6.12 -10.14
CA VAL A 154 -10.90 7.56 -10.32
C VAL A 154 -12.04 8.13 -11.14
N THR A 155 -12.98 8.81 -10.47
CA THR A 155 -14.18 9.40 -11.09
C THR A 155 -13.95 10.84 -11.54
N GLY A 156 -12.92 11.50 -10.99
CA GLY A 156 -12.53 12.86 -11.37
C GLY A 156 -11.69 12.88 -12.65
N THR A 157 -11.41 14.10 -13.11
CA THR A 157 -10.54 14.34 -14.28
C THR A 157 -9.08 14.62 -13.90
N ARG A 158 -8.77 14.68 -12.59
CA ARG A 158 -7.41 14.88 -12.10
C ARG A 158 -6.66 13.54 -12.08
N PRO A 159 -5.43 13.46 -12.62
CA PRO A 159 -4.62 12.25 -12.53
C PRO A 159 -4.22 11.94 -11.08
N ARG A 160 -4.34 10.68 -10.69
CA ARG A 160 -3.85 10.15 -9.42
C ARG A 160 -2.48 9.53 -9.62
N PHE A 161 -1.46 10.11 -8.98
CA PHE A 161 -0.09 9.61 -9.05
C PHE A 161 0.33 8.91 -7.76
N ALA A 162 1.00 7.78 -7.91
CA ALA A 162 1.62 7.08 -6.79
C ALA A 162 2.93 6.42 -7.19
N LEU A 163 3.88 6.40 -6.28
CA LEU A 163 5.13 5.65 -6.39
C LEU A 163 5.06 4.43 -5.47
N SER A 164 5.18 3.24 -6.04
CA SER A 164 5.13 1.98 -5.29
C SER A 164 6.49 1.28 -5.27
N THR A 165 6.83 0.63 -4.15
CA THR A 165 7.96 -0.30 -4.09
C THR A 165 7.61 -1.47 -3.18
N TRP A 166 8.13 -2.65 -3.51
CA TRP A 166 7.92 -3.85 -2.71
C TRP A 166 9.23 -4.29 -2.10
N PHE A 167 9.21 -4.53 -0.80
CA PHE A 167 10.31 -5.18 -0.10
C PHE A 167 10.07 -6.67 -0.08
N MET A 168 11.12 -7.41 -0.41
CA MET A 168 11.12 -8.85 -0.42
C MET A 168 11.81 -9.39 0.83
N GLY A 169 11.30 -10.50 1.33
CA GLY A 169 11.78 -11.12 2.55
C GLY A 169 11.35 -12.58 2.65
N TYR A 170 11.79 -13.22 3.71
CA TYR A 170 11.34 -14.55 4.13
C TYR A 170 10.74 -14.45 5.52
#